data_AF-A0A523VJH7-F1
#
_entry.id   AF-A0A523VJH7-F1
#
_cell.length_a   1.000
_cell.length_b   1.000
_cell.length_c   1.000
_cell.angle_alpha   90.00
_cell.angle_beta   90.00
_cell.angle_gamma   90.00
#
_symmetry.space_group_name_H-M   'P 1'
#
loop_
_entity.id
_entity.type
_entity.pdbx_description
1 polymer ?
#
loop_
_entity_poly.entity_id
_entity_poly.type
_entity_poly.pdbx_seq_one_letter_code
_entity_poly.pdbx_strand_id
1 'polypeptide(L)'
;EYTPRHPPLQAQPLREVRDRATRAANPMPFDLERNGDLLVAILADIEAAEDLPPDDLSRILRRHPLPDGTLLSKPKLLRAYAQLCERDQRPIDTQLVRRLRVKPTRTISGVAPVTVLTKPHPCPGECIFCPSVEGMPKSYLPDEPGAMRAVAHGFDPYSQTSSRVEAMSRLGHPVDKIELLILGGSWSCYPEDYQDWFVRRCLDALNHKESETLETAQQLNETASCRNVGLVIETRPDLVTPDEVVRLRRQGVTKVQLGVQSLDDNILALNRRGHTVAHTRQAVRLLRLAGFKIQVHWMPNLLGATPDGDLEDFRRLWDDPAIRPDELKIYPTSLLAGTELHRLYELGEYEPYSEETLVDLLVECKMLIPQYCRLNRLMRDIPAPNIIAGVKRSNLRQVIQQRLAQTGQACRCIRCREIRGRPVDSASLVSQRIDYDTGATKEHFLSYATEEGLLVGFLRLSLPQMSPPVAELEGHALIREVHVYGPALQLGAQQEKVAQHIGVGTRLISDARRIAREEGYERIAVIAAVGTRPYYSGHGFALGELYMAGFTEPTSA
;
A
#
# COMPACT_ATOMS: atom_id res chain seq x y z
N GLU A 1 8.76 33.20 23.99
CA GLU A 1 9.69 32.56 23.04
C GLU A 1 10.08 31.19 23.59
N TYR A 2 9.68 30.10 22.93
CA TYR A 2 9.98 28.73 23.36
C TYR A 2 11.25 28.26 22.64
N THR A 3 12.38 28.27 23.32
CA THR A 3 13.64 27.67 22.84
C THR A 3 13.58 26.15 23.07
N PRO A 4 13.72 25.30 22.05
CA PRO A 4 13.78 23.86 22.26
C PRO A 4 15.04 23.51 23.07
N ARG A 5 14.87 22.94 24.27
CA ARG A 5 15.97 22.64 25.22
C ARG A 5 16.68 21.30 25.01
N HIS A 6 16.43 20.59 23.92
CA HIS A 6 17.11 19.33 23.63
C HIS A 6 17.62 19.29 22.19
N PRO A 7 18.82 18.73 21.96
CA PRO A 7 19.31 18.55 20.60
C PRO A 7 18.30 17.70 19.81
N PRO A 8 18.11 17.96 18.50
CA PRO A 8 17.34 17.06 17.65
C PRO A 8 17.90 15.64 17.79
N LEU A 9 17.04 14.62 17.57
CA LEU A 9 17.46 13.23 17.38
C LEU A 9 18.86 13.22 16.75
N GLN A 10 19.84 12.57 17.38
CA GLN A 10 21.10 12.22 16.71
C GLN A 10 20.80 11.19 15.62
N ALA A 11 19.99 11.58 14.64
CA ALA A 11 19.95 10.93 13.36
C ALA A 11 21.35 11.09 12.77
N GLN A 12 21.87 10.03 12.16
CA GLN A 12 23.03 10.15 11.28
C GLN A 12 22.82 11.39 10.41
N PRO A 13 23.82 12.29 10.28
CA PRO A 13 23.69 13.48 9.44
C PRO A 13 23.04 13.09 8.12
N LEU A 14 22.04 13.84 7.64
CA LEU A 14 21.37 13.51 6.37
C LEU A 14 22.37 13.29 5.23
N ARG A 15 23.53 13.93 5.30
CA ARG A 15 24.69 13.68 4.44
C ARG A 15 25.17 12.21 4.48
N GLU A 16 25.37 11.62 5.66
CA GLU A 16 25.77 10.22 5.80
C GLU A 16 24.70 9.24 5.31
N VAL A 17 23.43 9.53 5.63
CA VAL A 17 22.29 8.74 5.11
C VAL A 17 22.24 8.86 3.59
N ARG A 18 22.41 10.06 3.03
CA ARG A 18 22.47 10.31 1.59
C ARG A 18 23.66 9.59 0.95
N ASP A 19 24.84 9.61 1.56
CA ASP A 19 26.01 8.91 1.05
C ASP A 19 25.83 7.38 1.10
N ARG A 20 25.19 6.86 2.14
CA ARG A 20 24.84 5.43 2.27
C ARG A 20 23.75 5.03 1.28
N ALA A 21 22.71 5.85 1.14
CA ALA A 21 21.59 5.61 0.25
C ALA A 21 22.01 5.75 -1.22
N THR A 22 22.89 6.69 -1.56
CA THR A 22 23.51 6.82 -2.88
C THR A 22 24.37 5.60 -3.21
N ARG A 23 25.19 5.11 -2.26
CA ARG A 23 25.93 3.85 -2.39
C ARG A 23 25.03 2.63 -2.55
N ALA A 24 23.86 2.62 -1.90
CA ALA A 24 22.88 1.54 -2.03
C ALA A 24 22.05 1.61 -3.33
N ALA A 25 21.75 2.82 -3.81
CA ALA A 25 20.99 3.08 -5.03
C ALA A 25 21.84 2.90 -6.30
N ASN A 26 23.14 3.18 -6.21
CA ASN A 26 24.16 2.90 -7.22
C ASN A 26 25.22 1.95 -6.64
N PRO A 27 24.90 0.65 -6.49
CA PRO A 27 25.93 -0.31 -6.10
C PRO A 27 27.00 -0.34 -7.21
N MET A 28 28.27 -0.56 -6.85
CA MET A 28 29.32 -0.82 -7.84
C MET A 28 28.89 -1.96 -8.79
N PRO A 29 29.24 -1.91 -10.09
CA PRO A 29 29.11 -3.03 -11.01
C PRO A 29 29.65 -4.32 -10.38
N PHE A 30 29.02 -5.47 -10.65
CA PHE A 30 29.64 -6.73 -10.29
C PHE A 30 30.90 -6.89 -11.14
N ASP A 31 32.04 -7.14 -10.48
CA ASP A 31 33.30 -7.35 -11.16
C ASP A 31 33.29 -8.73 -11.82
N LEU A 32 32.81 -8.75 -13.07
CA LEU A 32 32.70 -9.95 -13.91
C LEU A 32 34.06 -10.47 -14.35
N GLU A 33 35.10 -9.64 -14.41
CA GLU A 33 36.45 -10.09 -14.75
C GLU A 33 37.02 -10.94 -13.62
N ARG A 34 36.83 -10.50 -12.37
CA ARG A 34 37.35 -11.21 -11.20
C ARG A 34 36.46 -12.36 -10.72
N ASN A 35 35.15 -12.25 -10.89
CA ASN A 35 34.18 -13.18 -10.29
C ASN A 35 33.24 -13.84 -11.32
N GLY A 36 33.56 -13.75 -12.61
CA GLY A 36 32.74 -14.30 -13.69
C GLY A 36 32.55 -15.82 -13.59
N ASP A 37 33.62 -16.56 -13.34
CA ASP A 37 33.58 -18.03 -13.24
C ASP A 37 32.74 -18.50 -12.05
N LEU A 38 32.85 -17.79 -10.93
CA LEU A 38 32.02 -18.03 -9.74
C LEU A 38 30.54 -17.81 -10.04
N LEU A 39 30.22 -16.73 -10.77
CA LEU A 39 28.85 -16.45 -11.18
C LEU A 39 28.31 -17.56 -12.10
N VAL A 40 29.09 -18.01 -13.08
CA VAL A 40 28.70 -19.09 -13.99
C VAL A 40 28.46 -20.40 -13.21
N ALA A 41 29.32 -20.73 -12.25
CA ALA A 41 29.15 -21.90 -11.40
C ALA A 41 27.89 -21.83 -10.53
N ILE A 42 27.61 -20.66 -9.93
CA ILE A 42 26.37 -20.44 -9.17
C ILE A 42 25.13 -20.62 -10.06
N LEU A 43 25.16 -20.11 -11.29
CA LEU A 43 24.03 -20.21 -12.22
C LEU A 43 23.82 -21.65 -12.71
N ALA A 44 24.89 -22.39 -12.99
CA ALA A 44 24.81 -23.80 -13.37
C ALA A 44 24.19 -24.67 -12.27
N ASP A 45 24.59 -24.45 -11.01
CA ASP A 45 24.00 -25.14 -9.85
C ASP A 45 22.51 -24.81 -9.67
N ILE A 46 22.11 -23.59 -10.01
CA ILE A 46 20.72 -23.12 -9.94
C ILE A 46 19.89 -23.75 -11.06
N GLU A 47 20.43 -23.84 -12.27
CA GLU A 47 19.79 -24.49 -13.40
C GLU A 47 19.63 -26.00 -13.18
N ALA A 48 20.65 -26.66 -12.62
CA ALA A 48 20.67 -28.10 -12.34
C ALA A 48 19.75 -28.55 -11.20
N ALA A 49 19.33 -27.65 -10.31
CA ALA A 49 18.35 -27.98 -9.28
C ALA A 49 16.97 -28.24 -9.95
N GLU A 50 16.26 -29.31 -9.61
CA GLU A 50 14.88 -29.56 -10.11
C GLU A 50 13.85 -28.65 -9.42
N ASP A 51 14.05 -28.33 -8.13
CA ASP A 51 13.24 -27.39 -7.36
C ASP A 51 14.15 -26.49 -6.51
N LEU A 52 13.73 -25.23 -6.27
CA LEU A 52 14.59 -24.21 -5.65
C LEU A 52 13.87 -23.48 -4.50
N PRO A 53 13.55 -24.20 -3.40
CA PRO A 53 13.04 -23.55 -2.19
C PRO A 53 14.05 -22.53 -1.63
N PRO A 54 13.61 -21.53 -0.84
CA PRO A 54 14.48 -20.47 -0.34
C PRO A 54 15.73 -20.95 0.41
N ASP A 55 15.63 -22.10 1.08
CA ASP A 55 16.71 -22.72 1.84
C ASP A 55 17.76 -23.36 0.91
N ASP A 56 17.35 -23.85 -0.26
CA ASP A 56 18.25 -24.42 -1.26
C ASP A 56 19.08 -23.37 -1.99
N LEU A 57 18.50 -22.20 -2.29
CA LEU A 57 19.30 -21.09 -2.83
C LEU A 57 20.36 -20.62 -1.83
N SER A 58 20.02 -20.58 -0.54
CA SER A 58 20.98 -20.23 0.51
C SER A 58 22.08 -21.30 0.61
N ARG A 59 21.76 -22.58 0.39
CA ARG A 59 22.70 -23.70 0.35
C ARG A 59 23.64 -23.62 -0.85
N ILE A 60 23.13 -23.30 -2.05
CA ILE A 60 23.93 -23.10 -3.25
C ILE A 60 24.90 -21.93 -3.05
N LEU A 61 24.41 -20.78 -2.56
CA LEU A 61 25.26 -19.61 -2.33
C LEU A 61 26.40 -19.88 -1.33
N ARG A 62 26.16 -20.69 -0.30
CA ARG A 62 27.20 -21.10 0.66
C ARG A 62 28.31 -21.97 0.06
N ARG A 63 28.06 -22.66 -1.06
CA ARG A 63 29.09 -23.44 -1.77
C ARG A 63 30.01 -22.55 -2.61
N HIS A 64 29.59 -21.32 -2.88
CA HIS A 64 30.26 -20.38 -3.77
C HIS A 64 30.51 -19.01 -3.08
N PRO A 65 31.33 -18.96 -2.02
CA PRO A 65 31.67 -17.68 -1.40
C PRO A 65 32.52 -16.83 -2.34
N LEU A 66 32.39 -15.50 -2.22
CA LEU A 66 33.28 -14.55 -2.87
C LEU A 66 34.70 -14.66 -2.28
N PRO A 67 35.73 -14.15 -3.00
CA PRO A 67 37.12 -14.17 -2.52
C PRO A 67 37.34 -13.50 -1.16
N ASP A 68 36.45 -12.61 -0.74
CA ASP A 68 36.46 -11.93 0.56
C ASP A 68 35.71 -12.71 1.67
N GLY A 69 35.25 -13.93 1.38
CA GLY A 69 34.49 -14.78 2.29
C GLY A 69 33.00 -14.41 2.42
N THR A 70 32.53 -13.38 1.72
CA THR A 70 31.12 -12.98 1.75
C THR A 70 30.27 -13.77 0.75
N LEU A 71 28.95 -13.84 0.97
CA LEU A 71 28.04 -14.53 0.05
C LEU A 71 27.38 -13.53 -0.91
N LEU A 72 27.15 -13.97 -2.16
CA LEU A 72 26.35 -13.19 -3.10
C LEU A 72 24.90 -13.07 -2.61
N SER A 73 24.46 -11.84 -2.31
CA SER A 73 23.04 -11.59 -2.06
C SER A 73 22.22 -11.79 -3.34
N LYS A 74 20.96 -12.24 -3.24
CA LYS A 74 20.07 -12.44 -4.41
C LYS A 74 19.97 -11.22 -5.35
N PRO A 75 19.85 -9.96 -4.86
CA PRO A 75 19.86 -8.80 -5.75
C PRO A 75 21.17 -8.60 -6.50
N LYS A 76 22.33 -8.86 -5.85
CA LYS A 76 23.64 -8.85 -6.52
C LYS A 76 23.73 -9.95 -7.57
N LEU A 77 23.18 -11.14 -7.29
CA LEU A 77 23.17 -12.27 -8.23
C LEU A 77 22.35 -11.95 -9.50
N LEU A 78 21.14 -11.39 -9.33
CA LEU A 78 20.31 -10.96 -10.46
C LEU A 78 21.00 -9.88 -11.30
N ARG A 79 21.66 -8.91 -10.65
CA ARG A 79 22.42 -7.88 -11.37
C ARG A 79 23.62 -8.45 -12.11
N ALA A 80 24.40 -9.30 -11.44
CA ALA A 80 25.56 -9.95 -12.01
C ALA A 80 25.16 -10.79 -13.24
N TYR A 81 24.02 -11.51 -13.15
CA TYR A 81 23.43 -12.24 -14.27
C TYR A 81 23.02 -11.31 -15.42
N ALA A 82 22.36 -10.19 -15.14
CA ALA A 82 22.00 -9.22 -16.17
C ALA A 82 23.24 -8.64 -16.88
N GLN A 83 24.29 -8.30 -16.12
CA GLN A 83 25.56 -7.82 -16.67
C GLN A 83 26.27 -8.90 -17.50
N LEU A 84 26.21 -10.16 -17.06
CA LEU A 84 26.74 -11.30 -17.81
C LEU A 84 25.98 -11.47 -19.13
N CYS A 85 24.65 -11.34 -19.12
CA CYS A 85 23.84 -11.43 -20.34
C CYS A 85 24.14 -10.30 -21.33
N GLU A 86 24.33 -9.07 -20.83
CA GLU A 86 24.71 -7.91 -21.64
C GLU A 86 26.11 -8.10 -22.26
N ARG A 87 27.10 -8.52 -21.47
CA ARG A 87 28.46 -8.83 -21.93
C ARG A 87 28.46 -9.91 -23.02
N ASP A 88 27.70 -10.98 -22.80
CA ASP A 88 27.65 -12.14 -23.69
C ASP A 88 26.61 -11.98 -24.82
N GLN A 89 25.98 -10.80 -24.96
CA GLN A 89 24.95 -10.48 -25.95
C GLN A 89 23.81 -11.51 -26.03
N ARG A 90 23.43 -12.09 -24.89
CA ARG A 90 22.37 -13.11 -24.80
C ARG A 90 21.09 -12.54 -24.17
N PRO A 91 19.91 -13.01 -24.61
CA PRO A 91 18.67 -12.63 -23.95
C PRO A 91 18.66 -13.14 -22.49
N ILE A 92 18.04 -12.36 -21.61
CA ILE A 92 17.83 -12.74 -20.21
C ILE A 92 16.84 -13.91 -20.17
N ASP A 93 17.24 -15.04 -19.58
CA ASP A 93 16.33 -16.15 -19.34
C ASP A 93 15.31 -15.79 -18.25
N THR A 94 14.08 -15.59 -18.69
CA THR A 94 12.96 -15.24 -17.82
C THR A 94 12.58 -16.36 -16.84
N GLN A 95 12.88 -17.64 -17.15
CA GLN A 95 12.66 -18.75 -16.22
C GLN A 95 13.66 -18.70 -15.08
N LEU A 96 14.95 -18.60 -15.38
CA LEU A 96 16.00 -18.43 -14.38
C LEU A 96 15.76 -17.19 -13.49
N VAL A 97 15.40 -16.04 -14.08
CA VAL A 97 15.01 -14.85 -13.29
C VAL A 97 13.83 -15.17 -12.38
N ARG A 98 12.79 -15.88 -12.84
CA ARG A 98 11.66 -16.29 -11.99
C ARG A 98 12.09 -17.16 -10.81
N ARG A 99 13.06 -18.06 -11.00
CA ARG A 99 13.61 -18.91 -9.92
C ARG A 99 14.44 -18.10 -8.92
N LEU A 100 15.19 -17.12 -9.40
CA LEU A 100 16.05 -16.24 -8.60
C LEU A 100 15.33 -15.06 -7.94
N ARG A 101 14.10 -14.77 -8.40
CA ARG A 101 13.27 -13.72 -7.83
C ARG A 101 13.11 -13.91 -6.34
N VAL A 102 13.25 -12.81 -5.60
CA VAL A 102 12.74 -12.73 -4.23
C VAL A 102 11.25 -13.05 -4.35
N LYS A 103 10.76 -14.10 -3.66
CA LYS A 103 9.34 -14.48 -3.64
C LYS A 103 8.53 -13.19 -3.62
N PRO A 104 7.77 -12.86 -4.68
CA PRO A 104 7.05 -11.61 -4.71
C PRO A 104 6.06 -11.72 -3.57
N THR A 105 6.30 -11.11 -2.41
CA THR A 105 5.32 -11.10 -1.31
C THR A 105 4.46 -9.85 -1.40
N ARG A 106 4.94 -8.84 -2.15
CA ARG A 106 4.33 -7.51 -2.31
C ARG A 106 3.73 -7.27 -3.71
N THR A 107 4.07 -8.06 -4.74
CA THR A 107 3.53 -7.92 -6.11
C THR A 107 2.79 -9.17 -6.61
N ILE A 108 2.29 -10.02 -5.70
CA ILE A 108 1.52 -11.23 -6.05
C ILE A 108 0.23 -10.86 -6.79
N SER A 109 -0.33 -9.68 -6.50
CA SER A 109 -1.55 -9.17 -7.12
C SER A 109 -1.39 -8.74 -8.58
N GLY A 110 -0.18 -8.81 -9.16
CA GLY A 110 0.09 -8.27 -10.49
C GLY A 110 0.12 -6.74 -10.56
N VAL A 111 0.12 -6.05 -9.40
CA VAL A 111 0.27 -4.60 -9.28
C VAL A 111 1.53 -4.28 -8.48
N ALA A 112 2.36 -3.39 -9.00
CA ALA A 112 3.61 -2.97 -8.40
C ALA A 112 3.41 -1.72 -7.51
N PRO A 113 3.61 -1.82 -6.18
CA PRO A 113 3.53 -0.66 -5.31
C PRO A 113 4.80 0.18 -5.41
N VAL A 114 4.65 1.42 -5.87
CA VAL A 114 5.71 2.43 -5.93
C VAL A 114 5.45 3.46 -4.85
N THR A 115 6.31 3.48 -3.83
CA THR A 115 6.21 4.45 -2.74
C THR A 115 7.22 5.56 -2.93
N VAL A 116 6.74 6.80 -2.94
CA VAL A 116 7.51 8.05 -3.00
C VAL A 116 7.19 8.90 -1.77
N LEU A 117 8.16 9.69 -1.30
CA LEU A 117 7.95 10.60 -0.18
C LEU A 117 8.02 12.06 -0.65
N THR A 118 7.12 12.88 -0.11
CA THR A 118 7.14 14.33 -0.28
C THR A 118 8.31 14.98 0.44
N LYS A 119 8.59 16.25 0.13
CA LYS A 119 9.57 17.06 0.87
C LYS A 119 9.10 17.36 2.30
N PRO A 120 9.99 17.71 3.22
CA PRO A 120 9.61 18.21 4.54
C PRO A 120 8.67 19.41 4.43
N HIS A 121 7.58 19.39 5.20
CA HIS A 121 6.62 20.49 5.27
C HIS A 121 5.96 20.48 6.66
N PRO A 122 5.60 21.64 7.23
CA PRO A 122 4.94 21.70 8.53
C PRO A 122 3.66 20.88 8.56
N CYS A 123 3.45 20.18 9.68
CA CYS A 123 2.20 19.51 10.00
C CYS A 123 1.57 20.25 11.19
N PRO A 124 0.25 20.50 11.20
CA PRO A 124 -0.43 21.16 12.32
C PRO A 124 -0.54 20.27 13.57
N GLY A 125 0.21 19.16 13.63
CA GLY A 125 0.09 18.14 14.66
C GLY A 125 1.30 18.14 15.58
N GLU A 126 1.04 18.16 16.88
CA GLU A 126 2.06 18.16 17.93
C GLU A 126 2.17 16.79 18.60
N CYS A 127 1.88 15.73 17.85
CA CYS A 127 1.77 14.36 18.36
C CYS A 127 3.03 13.95 19.12
N ILE A 128 2.86 13.52 20.36
CA ILE A 128 3.97 13.27 21.28
C ILE A 128 4.88 12.11 20.86
N PHE A 129 4.35 11.17 20.06
CA PHE A 129 5.06 9.99 19.57
C PHE A 129 5.65 10.16 18.16
N CYS A 130 5.31 11.24 17.44
CA CYS A 130 5.76 11.42 16.07
C CYS A 130 7.19 11.96 16.04
N PRO A 131 8.15 11.26 15.41
CA PRO A 131 9.50 11.79 15.26
C PRO A 131 9.49 13.03 14.35
N SER A 132 10.38 13.97 14.66
CA SER A 132 10.59 15.20 13.90
C SER A 132 12.09 15.34 13.62
N VAL A 133 12.54 14.70 12.54
CA VAL A 133 13.93 14.76 12.09
C VAL A 133 14.05 15.92 11.09
N GLU A 134 15.06 16.78 11.28
CA GLU A 134 15.33 17.88 10.36
C GLU A 134 15.52 17.34 8.93
N GLY A 135 14.97 18.04 7.95
CA GLY A 135 15.04 17.66 6.54
C GLY A 135 14.29 16.37 6.17
N MET A 136 13.46 15.83 7.08
CA MET A 136 12.54 14.72 6.81
C MET A 136 11.07 15.15 6.94
N PRO A 137 10.14 14.56 6.17
CA PRO A 137 8.71 14.71 6.44
C PRO A 137 8.36 14.23 7.85
N LYS A 138 7.39 14.90 8.48
CA LYS A 138 6.90 14.54 9.81
C LYS A 138 6.60 13.04 9.88
N SER A 139 7.00 12.42 10.99
CA SER A 139 6.83 10.98 11.27
C SER A 139 7.78 10.04 10.54
N TYR A 140 8.63 10.47 9.61
CA TYR A 140 9.57 9.61 8.87
C TYR A 140 10.99 9.72 9.39
N LEU A 141 11.66 8.57 9.55
CA LEU A 141 13.08 8.50 9.87
C LEU A 141 13.90 8.30 8.58
N PRO A 142 15.08 8.92 8.48
CA PRO A 142 15.88 8.93 7.25
C PRO A 142 16.41 7.55 6.86
N ASP A 143 16.57 6.62 7.82
CA ASP A 143 17.07 5.26 7.64
C ASP A 143 15.97 4.22 7.38
N GLU A 144 14.70 4.62 7.30
CA GLU A 144 13.64 3.76 6.78
C GLU A 144 13.85 3.47 5.29
N PRO A 145 13.61 2.24 4.79
CA PRO A 145 13.91 1.89 3.39
C PRO A 145 13.27 2.81 2.35
N GLY A 146 12.05 3.30 2.58
CA GLY A 146 11.38 4.26 1.70
C GLY A 146 11.98 5.67 1.78
N ALA A 147 12.24 6.12 3.00
CA ALA A 147 12.83 7.42 3.28
C ALA A 147 14.27 7.55 2.77
N MET A 148 15.11 6.54 2.95
CA MET A 148 16.48 6.52 2.41
C MET A 148 16.49 6.78 0.90
N ARG A 149 15.56 6.16 0.16
CA ARG A 149 15.44 6.39 -1.29
C ARG A 149 15.01 7.81 -1.61
N ALA A 150 14.05 8.35 -0.86
CA ALA A 150 13.60 9.72 -1.04
C ALA A 150 14.73 10.73 -0.80
N VAL A 151 15.49 10.55 0.29
CA VAL A 151 16.67 11.38 0.61
C VAL A 151 17.74 11.30 -0.48
N ALA A 152 18.03 10.10 -1.01
CA ALA A 152 19.00 9.93 -2.10
C ALA A 152 18.61 10.74 -3.35
N HIS A 153 17.32 10.88 -3.61
CA HIS A 153 16.76 11.61 -4.75
C HIS A 153 16.37 13.06 -4.41
N GLY A 154 16.72 13.57 -3.22
CA GLY A 154 16.38 14.93 -2.81
C GLY A 154 14.87 15.21 -2.77
N PHE A 155 14.06 14.18 -2.54
CA PHE A 155 12.59 14.23 -2.60
C PHE A 155 12.01 14.62 -3.97
N ASP A 156 12.77 14.48 -5.06
CA ASP A 156 12.26 14.70 -6.41
C ASP A 156 11.26 13.60 -6.82
N PRO A 157 10.00 13.94 -7.18
CA PRO A 157 8.97 12.96 -7.51
C PRO A 157 9.30 12.11 -8.74
N TYR A 158 9.92 12.70 -9.78
CA TYR A 158 10.23 12.01 -11.02
C TYR A 158 11.31 10.95 -10.79
N SER A 159 12.44 11.36 -10.22
CA SER A 159 13.59 10.51 -9.94
C SER A 159 13.26 9.38 -8.98
N GLN A 160 12.49 9.67 -7.91
CA GLN A 160 12.01 8.62 -7.00
C GLN A 160 11.16 7.57 -7.71
N THR A 161 10.24 8.01 -8.58
CA THR A 161 9.33 7.11 -9.31
C THR A 161 10.07 6.27 -10.33
N SER A 162 10.82 6.92 -11.23
CA SER A 162 11.60 6.27 -12.28
C SER A 162 12.59 5.26 -11.69
N SER A 163 13.40 5.67 -10.70
CA SER A 163 14.36 4.79 -10.05
C SER A 163 13.70 3.57 -9.40
N ARG A 164 12.51 3.74 -8.80
CA ARG A 164 11.80 2.64 -8.16
C ARG A 164 11.22 1.66 -9.19
N VAL A 165 10.64 2.16 -10.27
CA VAL A 165 10.11 1.33 -11.36
C VAL A 165 11.24 0.54 -12.02
N GLU A 166 12.37 1.19 -12.33
CA GLU A 166 13.55 0.52 -12.87
C GLU A 166 14.08 -0.58 -11.95
N ALA A 167 14.21 -0.29 -10.65
CA ALA A 167 14.68 -1.27 -9.67
C ALA A 167 13.75 -2.49 -9.60
N MET A 168 12.43 -2.28 -9.68
CA MET A 168 11.45 -3.37 -9.69
C MET A 168 11.50 -4.18 -10.99
N SER A 169 11.63 -3.50 -12.14
CA SER A 169 11.77 -4.13 -13.46
C SER A 169 13.05 -4.98 -13.55
N ARG A 170 14.20 -4.47 -13.08
CA ARG A 170 15.48 -5.22 -13.01
C ARG A 170 15.40 -6.46 -12.12
N LEU A 171 14.57 -6.42 -11.08
CA LEU A 171 14.27 -7.57 -10.21
C LEU A 171 13.19 -8.50 -10.80
N GLY A 172 12.77 -8.26 -12.04
CA GLY A 172 11.78 -9.06 -12.78
C GLY A 172 10.33 -8.83 -12.36
N HIS A 173 10.02 -7.83 -11.53
CA HIS A 173 8.63 -7.50 -11.16
C HIS A 173 7.87 -6.92 -12.37
N PRO A 174 6.61 -7.31 -12.60
CA PRO A 174 5.77 -6.63 -13.58
C PRO A 174 5.59 -5.18 -13.12
N VAL A 175 5.73 -4.25 -14.06
CA VAL A 175 5.62 -2.80 -13.83
C VAL A 175 4.60 -2.14 -14.76
N ASP A 176 3.84 -2.95 -15.52
CA ASP A 176 2.77 -2.48 -16.39
C ASP A 176 1.62 -1.84 -15.60
N LYS A 177 1.44 -2.27 -14.35
CA LYS A 177 0.44 -1.75 -13.42
C LYS A 177 1.11 -1.27 -12.15
N ILE A 178 1.03 0.03 -11.90
CA ILE A 178 1.63 0.70 -10.75
C ILE A 178 0.52 1.18 -9.81
N GLU A 179 0.61 0.85 -8.53
CA GLU A 179 -0.10 1.60 -7.47
C GLU A 179 0.91 2.59 -6.91
N LEU A 180 0.69 3.89 -7.13
CA LEU A 180 1.52 4.96 -6.61
C LEU A 180 1.05 5.32 -5.20
N LEU A 181 1.97 5.27 -4.24
CA LEU A 181 1.75 5.66 -2.85
C LEU A 181 2.60 6.91 -2.58
N ILE A 182 1.95 8.06 -2.50
CA ILE A 182 2.57 9.32 -2.09
C ILE A 182 2.40 9.42 -0.58
N LEU A 183 3.51 9.25 0.12
CA LEU A 183 3.57 9.28 1.57
C LEU A 183 4.39 10.47 2.06
N GLY A 184 4.36 10.72 3.36
CA GLY A 184 4.94 11.89 4.00
C GLY A 184 3.88 12.69 4.75
N GLY A 185 4.31 13.38 5.83
CA GLY A 185 3.56 14.46 6.48
C GLY A 185 2.03 14.35 6.46
N SER A 186 1.37 15.41 6.01
CA SER A 186 -0.07 15.41 5.77
C SER A 186 -0.30 16.06 4.41
N TRP A 187 -0.68 15.27 3.40
CA TRP A 187 -0.78 15.71 2.01
C TRP A 187 -1.55 17.03 1.85
N SER A 188 -2.69 17.11 2.54
CA SER A 188 -3.62 18.26 2.51
C SER A 188 -3.07 19.54 3.16
N CYS A 189 -1.87 19.53 3.74
CA CYS A 189 -1.19 20.74 4.23
C CYS A 189 -0.26 21.38 3.19
N TYR A 190 0.11 20.65 2.14
CA TYR A 190 1.01 21.15 1.11
C TYR A 190 0.28 22.15 0.21
N PRO A 191 0.97 23.19 -0.31
CA PRO A 191 0.42 24.08 -1.32
C PRO A 191 -0.12 23.32 -2.54
N GLU A 192 -1.23 23.79 -3.10
CA GLU A 192 -1.94 23.12 -4.19
C GLU A 192 -1.06 22.95 -5.45
N ASP A 193 -0.29 23.98 -5.79
CA ASP A 193 0.66 23.96 -6.91
C ASP A 193 1.75 22.90 -6.72
N TYR A 194 2.24 22.70 -5.49
CA TYR A 194 3.17 21.64 -5.15
C TYR A 194 2.54 20.26 -5.28
N GLN A 195 1.31 20.08 -4.80
CA GLN A 195 0.60 18.80 -4.89
C GLN A 195 0.43 18.38 -6.36
N ASP A 196 -0.10 19.28 -7.20
CA ASP A 196 -0.35 19.01 -8.61
C ASP A 196 0.95 18.77 -9.38
N TRP A 197 1.98 19.60 -9.13
CA TRP A 197 3.33 19.39 -9.66
C TRP A 197 3.87 18.02 -9.28
N PHE A 198 3.74 17.61 -8.02
CA PHE A 198 4.30 16.35 -7.53
C PHE A 198 3.64 15.16 -8.21
N VAL A 199 2.30 15.13 -8.28
CA VAL A 199 1.57 14.07 -8.98
C VAL A 199 1.92 14.05 -10.46
N ARG A 200 1.95 15.22 -11.12
CA ARG A 200 2.32 15.35 -12.54
C ARG A 200 3.70 14.74 -12.80
N ARG A 201 4.71 15.07 -12.00
CA ARG A 201 6.07 14.56 -12.16
C ARG A 201 6.19 13.06 -11.90
N CYS A 202 5.39 12.49 -10.99
CA CYS A 202 5.32 11.03 -10.87
C CYS A 202 4.71 10.39 -12.12
N LEU A 203 3.64 10.97 -12.69
CA LEU A 203 3.04 10.47 -13.93
C LEU A 203 3.98 10.62 -15.13
N ASP A 204 4.71 11.73 -15.24
CA ASP A 204 5.73 11.94 -16.27
C ASP A 204 6.80 10.83 -16.26
N ALA A 205 7.21 10.40 -15.06
CA ALA A 205 8.17 9.30 -14.89
C ALA A 205 7.60 7.95 -15.35
N LEU A 206 6.30 7.72 -15.15
CA LEU A 206 5.60 6.52 -15.66
C LEU A 206 5.35 6.59 -17.16
N ASN A 207 5.17 7.80 -17.70
CA ASN A 207 4.93 8.06 -19.12
C ASN A 207 6.22 8.09 -19.95
N HIS A 208 7.38 8.21 -19.30
CA HIS A 208 8.68 8.50 -19.93
C HIS A 208 8.64 9.74 -20.82
N LYS A 209 7.80 10.72 -20.46
CA LYS A 209 7.56 11.94 -21.23
C LYS A 209 7.11 13.04 -20.28
N GLU A 210 7.69 14.23 -20.41
CA GLU A 210 7.26 15.40 -19.66
C GLU A 210 5.94 15.94 -20.20
N SER A 211 5.12 16.49 -19.28
CA SER A 211 3.84 17.12 -19.60
C SER A 211 3.78 18.54 -19.05
N GLU A 212 3.04 19.41 -19.74
CA GLU A 212 2.85 20.80 -19.33
C GLU A 212 1.90 20.89 -18.13
N THR A 213 0.85 20.08 -18.10
CA THR A 213 -0.18 20.08 -17.06
C THR A 213 -0.38 18.69 -16.47
N LEU A 214 -0.95 18.65 -15.26
CA LEU A 214 -1.34 17.39 -14.63
C LEU A 214 -2.34 16.61 -15.50
N GLU A 215 -3.30 17.30 -16.11
CA GLU A 215 -4.31 16.68 -16.98
C GLU A 215 -3.67 16.00 -18.20
N THR A 216 -2.72 16.66 -18.87
CA THR A 216 -1.97 16.05 -19.97
C THR A 216 -1.17 14.82 -19.50
N ALA A 217 -0.55 14.89 -18.32
CA ALA A 217 0.15 13.74 -17.73
C ALA A 217 -0.80 12.56 -17.48
N GLN A 218 -2.01 12.84 -17.01
CA GLN A 218 -3.04 11.83 -16.79
C GLN A 218 -3.49 11.19 -18.12
N GLN A 219 -3.83 12.00 -19.12
CA GLN A 219 -4.25 11.53 -20.45
C GLN A 219 -3.19 10.62 -21.10
N LEU A 220 -1.90 11.01 -21.03
CA LEU A 220 -0.79 10.18 -21.49
C LEU A 220 -0.70 8.85 -20.75
N ASN A 221 -0.99 8.85 -19.44
CA ASN A 221 -0.85 7.65 -18.60
C ASN A 221 -1.94 6.59 -18.83
N GLU A 222 -3.09 6.97 -19.39
CA GLU A 222 -4.19 6.02 -19.67
C GLU A 222 -3.74 4.87 -20.59
N THR A 223 -2.82 5.16 -21.52
CA THR A 223 -2.31 4.19 -22.50
C THR A 223 -0.82 3.90 -22.37
N ALA A 224 -0.13 4.48 -21.36
CA ALA A 224 1.28 4.25 -21.12
C ALA A 224 1.64 2.78 -20.85
N SER A 225 2.92 2.45 -21.03
CA SER A 225 3.46 1.12 -20.71
C SER A 225 3.45 0.83 -19.21
N CYS A 226 3.71 1.85 -18.38
CA CYS A 226 3.58 1.79 -16.92
C CYS A 226 2.34 2.58 -16.49
N ARG A 227 1.21 1.90 -16.30
CA ARG A 227 -0.07 2.55 -15.98
C ARG A 227 -0.24 2.75 -14.48
N ASN A 228 -0.63 3.94 -14.06
CA ASN A 228 -1.05 4.22 -12.70
C ASN A 228 -2.47 3.68 -12.47
N VAL A 229 -2.57 2.49 -11.89
CA VAL A 229 -3.84 1.79 -11.60
C VAL A 229 -4.37 2.05 -10.19
N GLY A 230 -3.70 2.90 -9.42
CA GLY A 230 -4.18 3.36 -8.13
C GLY A 230 -3.28 4.43 -7.56
N LEU A 231 -3.86 5.55 -7.11
CA LEU A 231 -3.13 6.63 -6.46
C LEU A 231 -3.59 6.74 -5.01
N VAL A 232 -2.62 6.63 -4.11
CA VAL A 232 -2.84 6.61 -2.67
C VAL A 232 -2.10 7.78 -2.03
N ILE A 233 -2.81 8.53 -1.19
CA ILE A 233 -2.25 9.59 -0.36
C ILE A 233 -2.51 9.31 1.11
N GLU A 234 -1.74 9.95 2.00
CA GLU A 234 -2.00 9.97 3.43
C GLU A 234 -2.27 11.39 3.94
N THR A 235 -3.28 11.53 4.78
CA THR A 235 -3.66 12.81 5.37
C THR A 235 -4.28 12.63 6.76
N ARG A 236 -4.52 13.75 7.44
CA ARG A 236 -5.21 13.75 8.73
C ARG A 236 -6.72 13.90 8.54
N PRO A 237 -7.55 13.36 9.45
CA PRO A 237 -8.99 13.48 9.33
C PRO A 237 -9.53 14.92 9.31
N ASP A 238 -8.96 15.82 10.12
CA ASP A 238 -9.38 17.22 10.25
C ASP A 238 -9.12 18.07 8.99
N LEU A 239 -8.34 17.56 8.04
CA LEU A 239 -8.02 18.26 6.79
C LEU A 239 -8.92 17.83 5.62
N VAL A 240 -9.82 16.86 5.83
CA VAL A 240 -10.71 16.37 4.78
C VAL A 240 -11.99 17.20 4.75
N THR A 241 -12.00 18.21 3.89
CA THR A 241 -13.17 19.06 3.59
C THR A 241 -13.80 18.63 2.26
N PRO A 242 -15.04 19.09 1.93
CA PRO A 242 -15.62 18.84 0.61
C PRO A 242 -14.72 19.31 -0.55
N ASP A 243 -14.12 20.49 -0.44
CA ASP A 243 -13.20 21.02 -1.47
C ASP A 243 -11.94 20.16 -1.61
N GLU A 244 -11.40 19.69 -0.49
CA GLU A 244 -10.24 18.78 -0.51
C GLU A 244 -10.59 17.46 -1.20
N VAL A 245 -11.79 16.92 -0.97
CA VAL A 245 -12.24 15.69 -1.65
C VAL A 245 -12.29 15.87 -3.17
N VAL A 246 -12.80 16.99 -3.66
CA VAL A 246 -12.81 17.33 -5.09
C VAL A 246 -11.39 17.46 -5.62
N ARG A 247 -10.50 18.14 -4.89
CA ARG A 247 -9.10 18.33 -5.25
C ARG A 247 -8.33 17.00 -5.36
N LEU A 248 -8.43 16.15 -4.34
CA LEU A 248 -7.85 14.80 -4.35
C LEU A 248 -8.34 14.03 -5.57
N ARG A 249 -9.63 14.14 -5.90
CA ARG A 249 -10.19 13.46 -7.06
C ARG A 249 -9.63 14.01 -8.38
N ARG A 250 -9.51 15.33 -8.54
CA ARG A 250 -8.85 15.98 -9.71
C ARG A 250 -7.41 15.49 -9.91
N GLN A 251 -6.69 15.24 -8.82
CA GLN A 251 -5.34 14.67 -8.86
C GLN A 251 -5.30 13.20 -9.31
N GLY A 252 -6.46 12.53 -9.42
CA GLY A 252 -6.56 11.13 -9.77
C GLY A 252 -6.47 10.18 -8.58
N VAL A 253 -6.54 10.69 -7.35
CA VAL A 253 -6.50 9.87 -6.12
C VAL A 253 -7.70 8.93 -6.09
N THR A 254 -7.46 7.68 -5.68
CA THR A 254 -8.50 6.64 -5.55
C THR A 254 -8.56 6.03 -4.16
N LYS A 255 -7.54 6.28 -3.32
CA LYS A 255 -7.47 5.79 -1.94
C LYS A 255 -6.87 6.85 -1.03
N VAL A 256 -7.50 7.04 0.13
CA VAL A 256 -7.01 7.93 1.18
C VAL A 256 -6.68 7.12 2.42
N GLN A 257 -5.50 7.35 2.98
CA GLN A 257 -5.08 6.81 4.25
C GLN A 257 -5.25 7.86 5.35
N LEU A 258 -6.13 7.60 6.31
CA LEU A 258 -6.42 8.49 7.41
C LEU A 258 -5.63 8.10 8.66
N GLY A 259 -4.86 9.05 9.17
CA GLY A 259 -4.14 8.92 10.44
C GLY A 259 -5.04 9.02 11.67
N VAL A 260 -6.03 8.13 11.82
CA VAL A 260 -7.01 8.14 12.94
C VAL A 260 -6.32 7.90 14.28
N GLN A 261 -5.48 6.88 14.33
CA GLN A 261 -4.73 6.36 15.47
C GLN A 261 -5.59 5.77 16.59
N SER A 262 -6.62 6.47 17.06
CA SER A 262 -7.58 5.96 18.04
C SER A 262 -8.98 6.53 17.78
N LEU A 263 -10.02 5.79 18.20
CA LEU A 263 -11.41 6.24 18.24
C LEU A 263 -11.85 6.62 19.66
N ASP A 264 -10.91 7.07 20.48
CA ASP A 264 -11.13 7.61 21.83
C ASP A 264 -10.58 9.04 21.95
N ASP A 265 -11.46 10.02 22.13
CA ASP A 265 -11.07 11.43 22.20
C ASP A 265 -10.13 11.73 23.39
N ASN A 266 -10.20 10.97 24.49
CA ASN A 266 -9.28 11.14 25.62
C ASN A 266 -7.87 10.69 25.24
N ILE A 267 -7.74 9.53 24.57
CA ILE A 267 -6.45 9.04 24.07
C ILE A 267 -5.89 10.01 23.02
N LEU A 268 -6.72 10.48 22.09
CA LEU A 268 -6.30 11.46 21.07
C LEU A 268 -5.78 12.76 21.69
N ALA A 269 -6.46 13.27 22.73
CA ALA A 269 -6.09 14.49 23.45
C ALA A 269 -4.79 14.31 24.24
N LEU A 270 -4.67 13.22 25.01
CA LEU A 270 -3.44 12.89 25.77
C LEU A 270 -2.21 12.81 24.85
N ASN A 271 -2.40 12.26 23.64
CA ASN A 271 -1.32 12.11 22.66
C ASN A 271 -1.15 13.33 21.73
N ARG A 272 -1.86 14.44 21.99
CA ARG A 272 -1.81 15.70 21.24
C ARG A 272 -2.00 15.54 19.74
N ARG A 273 -2.97 14.71 19.33
CA ARG A 273 -3.18 14.42 17.90
C ARG A 273 -3.67 15.62 17.10
N GLY A 274 -4.43 16.51 17.73
CA GLY A 274 -4.97 17.71 17.07
C GLY A 274 -6.21 17.46 16.21
N HIS A 275 -6.81 16.27 16.29
CA HIS A 275 -8.11 15.94 15.70
C HIS A 275 -8.95 15.12 16.67
N THR A 276 -10.26 15.00 16.41
CA THR A 276 -11.22 14.24 17.22
C THR A 276 -11.81 13.06 16.46
N VAL A 277 -12.54 12.19 17.15
CA VAL A 277 -13.34 11.12 16.54
C VAL A 277 -14.39 11.72 15.60
N ALA A 278 -14.98 12.87 15.94
CA ALA A 278 -15.93 13.56 15.07
C ALA A 278 -15.32 13.98 13.72
N HIS A 279 -14.08 14.51 13.72
CA HIS A 279 -13.35 14.78 12.47
C HIS A 279 -13.11 13.50 11.66
N THR A 280 -12.83 12.37 12.33
CA THR A 280 -12.70 11.07 11.67
C THR A 280 -14.00 10.63 11.00
N ARG A 281 -15.12 10.65 11.72
CA ARG A 281 -16.44 10.32 11.16
C ARG A 281 -16.78 11.19 9.96
N GLN A 282 -16.50 12.49 10.04
CA GLN A 282 -16.74 13.43 8.95
C GLN A 282 -15.88 13.12 7.72
N ALA A 283 -14.57 12.93 7.90
CA ALA A 283 -13.64 12.61 6.82
C ALA A 283 -14.05 11.32 6.11
N VAL A 284 -14.34 10.27 6.88
CA VAL A 284 -14.79 8.97 6.37
C VAL A 284 -16.08 9.09 5.57
N ARG A 285 -17.07 9.85 6.08
CA ARG A 285 -18.33 10.11 5.38
C ARG A 285 -18.09 10.77 4.02
N LEU A 286 -17.34 11.88 4.00
CA LEU A 286 -17.08 12.63 2.78
C LEU A 286 -16.34 11.78 1.73
N LEU A 287 -15.30 11.06 2.15
CA LEU A 287 -14.54 10.18 1.27
C LEU A 287 -15.39 9.04 0.71
N ARG A 288 -16.25 8.43 1.54
CA ARG A 288 -17.11 7.33 1.12
C ARG A 288 -18.15 7.79 0.10
N LEU A 289 -18.80 8.91 0.36
CA LEU A 289 -19.77 9.52 -0.57
C LEU A 289 -19.13 9.97 -1.90
N ALA A 290 -17.83 10.26 -1.90
CA ALA A 290 -17.06 10.52 -3.12
C ALA A 290 -16.41 9.26 -3.72
N GLY A 291 -16.76 8.07 -3.22
CA GLY A 291 -16.35 6.78 -3.75
C GLY A 291 -14.94 6.31 -3.36
N PHE A 292 -14.16 7.08 -2.60
CA PHE A 292 -12.78 6.72 -2.25
C PHE A 292 -12.69 5.40 -1.49
N LYS A 293 -11.59 4.68 -1.69
CA LYS A 293 -11.17 3.61 -0.79
C LYS A 293 -10.59 4.21 0.48
N ILE A 294 -11.04 3.76 1.63
CA ILE A 294 -10.70 4.35 2.92
C ILE A 294 -9.82 3.36 3.70
N GLN A 295 -8.57 3.76 3.90
CA GLN A 295 -7.66 3.05 4.77
C GLN A 295 -7.49 3.83 6.07
N VAL A 296 -7.61 3.15 7.21
CA VAL A 296 -7.34 3.76 8.52
C VAL A 296 -6.00 3.28 9.05
N HIS A 297 -5.23 4.20 9.64
CA HIS A 297 -4.11 3.87 10.52
C HIS A 297 -4.64 3.86 11.95
N TRP A 298 -4.47 2.74 12.65
CA TRP A 298 -4.84 2.56 14.05
C TRP A 298 -3.62 2.15 14.86
N MET A 299 -3.45 2.72 16.05
CA MET A 299 -2.26 2.57 16.88
C MET A 299 -2.65 2.13 18.30
N PRO A 300 -2.40 0.86 18.68
CA PRO A 300 -2.46 0.46 20.07
C PRO A 300 -1.24 0.98 20.84
N ASN A 301 -1.26 0.82 22.17
CA ASN A 301 -0.15 1.12 23.07
C ASN A 301 0.21 2.62 23.08
N LEU A 302 -0.78 3.50 22.88
CA LEU A 302 -0.60 4.94 23.02
C LEU A 302 -0.52 5.35 24.50
N LEU A 303 -0.07 6.58 24.80
CA LEU A 303 -0.09 7.09 26.17
C LEU A 303 -1.52 7.07 26.72
N GLY A 304 -1.71 6.46 27.89
CA GLY A 304 -3.01 6.30 28.55
C GLY A 304 -3.84 5.11 28.07
N ALA A 305 -3.39 4.36 27.05
CA ALA A 305 -4.06 3.16 26.58
C ALA A 305 -3.78 1.95 27.50
N THR A 306 -4.71 1.00 27.50
CA THR A 306 -4.54 -0.33 28.12
C THR A 306 -4.91 -1.40 27.11
N PRO A 307 -4.46 -2.66 27.24
CA PRO A 307 -4.82 -3.72 26.29
C PRO A 307 -6.34 -3.88 26.11
N ASP A 308 -7.10 -3.85 27.20
CA ASP A 308 -8.57 -3.93 27.15
C ASP A 308 -9.18 -2.69 26.47
N GLY A 309 -8.64 -1.50 26.78
CA GLY A 309 -9.05 -0.25 26.15
C GLY A 309 -8.76 -0.21 24.64
N ASP A 310 -7.58 -0.69 24.24
CA ASP A 310 -7.20 -0.80 22.83
C ASP A 310 -8.08 -1.82 22.09
N LEU A 311 -8.43 -2.94 22.73
CA LEU A 311 -9.33 -3.92 22.13
C LEU A 311 -10.74 -3.34 21.94
N GLU A 312 -11.23 -2.58 22.90
CA GLU A 312 -12.50 -1.87 22.79
C GLU A 312 -12.47 -0.78 21.70
N ASP A 313 -11.39 0.01 21.66
CA ASP A 313 -11.17 1.01 20.61
C ASP A 313 -11.11 0.37 19.22
N PHE A 314 -10.51 -0.83 19.13
CA PHE A 314 -10.48 -1.62 17.90
C PHE A 314 -11.88 -2.11 17.49
N ARG A 315 -12.74 -2.51 18.44
CA ARG A 315 -14.14 -2.88 18.14
C ARG A 315 -14.91 -1.71 17.53
N ARG A 316 -14.70 -0.49 18.04
CA ARG A 316 -15.34 0.74 17.51
C ARG A 316 -15.10 0.95 16.01
N LEU A 317 -14.00 0.45 15.43
CA LEU A 317 -13.75 0.54 13.97
C LEU A 317 -14.85 -0.14 13.15
N TRP A 318 -15.50 -1.17 13.70
CA TRP A 318 -16.49 -2.00 13.01
C TRP A 318 -17.91 -1.71 13.51
N ASP A 319 -18.06 -1.47 14.81
CA ASP A 319 -19.36 -1.27 15.45
C ASP A 319 -19.93 0.12 15.16
N ASP A 320 -19.08 1.13 14.97
CA ASP A 320 -19.50 2.46 14.56
C ASP A 320 -19.76 2.52 13.03
N PRO A 321 -21.02 2.67 12.57
CA PRO A 321 -21.33 2.74 11.15
C PRO A 321 -20.69 3.93 10.44
N ALA A 322 -20.31 4.99 11.16
CA ALA A 322 -19.64 6.15 10.58
C ALA A 322 -18.16 5.87 10.25
N ILE A 323 -17.59 4.74 10.69
CA ILE A 323 -16.17 4.41 10.50
C ILE A 323 -15.98 3.30 9.45
N ARG A 324 -16.19 2.01 9.79
CA ARG A 324 -16.15 0.83 8.89
C ARG A 324 -15.19 0.96 7.70
N PRO A 325 -13.85 0.93 7.93
CA PRO A 325 -12.87 1.18 6.88
C PRO A 325 -12.72 -0.01 5.93
N ASP A 326 -12.31 0.26 4.69
CA ASP A 326 -12.05 -0.79 3.69
C ASP A 326 -10.72 -1.50 3.93
N GLU A 327 -9.74 -0.76 4.43
CA GLU A 327 -8.40 -1.24 4.68
C GLU A 327 -7.87 -0.73 6.03
N LEU A 328 -6.94 -1.48 6.62
CA LEU A 328 -6.36 -1.18 7.92
C LEU A 328 -4.84 -1.30 7.91
N LYS A 329 -4.18 -0.36 8.57
CA LYS A 329 -2.80 -0.48 9.02
C LYS A 329 -2.78 -0.39 10.54
N ILE A 330 -2.34 -1.47 11.18
CA ILE A 330 -2.12 -1.50 12.62
C ILE A 330 -0.66 -1.15 12.87
N TYR A 331 -0.43 -0.10 13.65
CA TYR A 331 0.90 0.41 14.00
C TYR A 331 1.04 0.50 15.52
N PRO A 332 1.46 -0.59 16.19
CA PRO A 332 1.79 -0.52 17.60
C PRO A 332 2.78 0.61 17.86
N THR A 333 2.47 1.45 18.85
CA THR A 333 3.27 2.63 19.18
C THR A 333 4.70 2.21 19.49
N SER A 334 5.64 2.81 18.76
CA SER A 334 7.07 2.55 18.91
C SER A 334 7.72 3.72 19.66
N LEU A 335 8.47 3.43 20.72
CA LEU A 335 9.16 4.44 21.51
C LEU A 335 10.45 4.87 20.81
N LEU A 336 10.47 6.08 20.26
CA LEU A 336 11.61 6.62 19.51
C LEU A 336 12.33 7.71 20.30
N ALA A 337 13.66 7.70 20.26
CA ALA A 337 14.49 8.72 20.90
C ALA A 337 14.08 10.14 20.46
N GLY A 338 14.24 11.13 21.35
CA GLY A 338 13.98 12.55 21.03
C GLY A 338 12.51 12.91 20.76
N THR A 339 11.57 11.99 21.02
CA THR A 339 10.13 12.29 21.03
C THR A 339 9.67 12.70 22.43
N GLU A 340 8.55 13.41 22.53
CA GLU A 340 7.97 13.74 23.84
C GLU A 340 7.53 12.47 24.58
N LEU A 341 7.07 11.43 23.87
CA LEU A 341 6.76 10.14 24.47
C LEU A 341 8.00 9.48 25.11
N HIS A 342 9.19 9.67 24.54
CA HIS A 342 10.44 9.19 25.14
C HIS A 342 10.74 9.89 26.47
N ARG A 343 10.49 11.21 26.56
CA ARG A 343 10.64 11.95 27.81
C ARG A 343 9.68 11.42 28.89
N LEU A 344 8.42 11.13 28.52
CA LEU A 344 7.43 10.57 29.44
C LEU A 344 7.84 9.17 29.93
N TYR A 345 8.44 8.35 29.05
CA TYR A 345 9.02 7.06 29.44
C TYR A 345 10.17 7.23 30.46
N GLU A 346 11.09 8.17 30.22
CA GLU A 346 12.21 8.44 31.15
C GLU A 346 11.73 8.91 32.54
N LEU A 347 10.55 9.55 32.60
CA LEU A 347 9.89 9.95 33.84
C LEU A 347 9.06 8.83 34.51
N GLY A 348 8.92 7.67 33.86
CA GLY A 348 8.07 6.58 34.33
C GLY A 348 6.57 6.80 34.12
N GLU A 349 6.18 7.79 33.31
CA GLU A 349 4.78 8.14 33.00
C GLU A 349 4.21 7.36 31.80
N TYR A 350 5.06 6.61 31.08
CA TYR A 350 4.66 5.72 30.00
C TYR A 350 5.46 4.42 30.07
N GLU A 351 4.77 3.29 30.02
CA GLU A 351 5.37 1.97 29.92
C GLU A 351 4.83 1.25 28.68
N PRO A 352 5.66 0.91 27.68
CA PRO A 352 5.19 0.20 26.50
C PRO A 352 4.82 -1.25 26.84
N TYR A 353 3.81 -1.79 26.17
CA TYR A 353 3.44 -3.19 26.32
C TYR A 353 4.60 -4.16 26.11
N SER A 354 4.56 -5.27 26.85
CA SER A 354 5.39 -6.43 26.57
C SER A 354 5.04 -7.03 25.20
N GLU A 355 5.97 -7.80 24.62
CA GLU A 355 5.71 -8.48 23.34
C GLU A 355 4.53 -9.46 23.44
N GLU A 356 4.43 -10.20 24.54
CA GLU A 356 3.36 -11.17 24.76
C GLU A 356 1.99 -10.48 24.82
N THR A 357 1.88 -9.44 25.64
CA THR A 357 0.66 -8.61 25.75
C THR A 357 0.23 -8.06 24.39
N LEU A 358 1.17 -7.53 23.61
CA LEU A 358 0.86 -7.00 22.28
C LEU A 358 0.43 -8.12 21.32
N VAL A 359 1.09 -9.27 21.34
CA VAL A 359 0.73 -10.40 20.48
C VAL A 359 -0.69 -10.88 20.78
N ASP A 360 -1.04 -11.02 22.06
CA ASP A 360 -2.37 -11.49 22.49
C ASP A 360 -3.46 -10.50 22.08
N LEU A 361 -3.27 -9.21 22.34
CA LEU A 361 -4.15 -8.14 21.86
C LEU A 361 -4.35 -8.22 20.33
N LEU A 362 -3.27 -8.37 19.57
CA LEU A 362 -3.35 -8.41 18.10
C LEU A 362 -3.98 -9.70 17.57
N VAL A 363 -3.87 -10.82 18.28
CA VAL A 363 -4.60 -12.06 17.96
C VAL A 363 -6.10 -11.79 18.05
N GLU A 364 -6.56 -11.18 19.15
CA GLU A 364 -7.97 -10.83 19.35
C GLU A 364 -8.46 -9.83 18.31
N CYS A 365 -7.71 -8.74 18.09
CA CYS A 365 -8.02 -7.75 17.05
C CYS A 365 -8.21 -8.41 15.69
N LYS A 366 -7.35 -9.37 15.31
CA LYS A 366 -7.44 -10.05 14.01
C LYS A 366 -8.68 -10.92 13.83
N MET A 367 -9.29 -11.37 14.92
CA MET A 367 -10.54 -12.14 14.88
C MET A 367 -11.76 -11.23 14.67
N LEU A 368 -11.66 -9.95 15.04
CA LEU A 368 -12.71 -8.96 14.85
C LEU A 368 -12.75 -8.37 13.42
N ILE A 369 -11.65 -8.47 12.66
CA ILE A 369 -11.57 -7.85 11.32
C ILE A 369 -12.59 -8.48 10.36
N PRO A 370 -13.55 -7.69 9.83
CA PRO A 370 -14.54 -8.17 8.90
C PRO A 370 -13.94 -8.69 7.60
N GLN A 371 -14.68 -9.57 6.93
CA GLN A 371 -14.27 -10.20 5.68
C GLN A 371 -14.06 -9.21 4.52
N TYR A 372 -14.74 -8.06 4.55
CA TYR A 372 -14.60 -6.98 3.56
C TYR A 372 -13.37 -6.10 3.79
N CYS A 373 -12.71 -6.21 4.95
CA CYS A 373 -11.59 -5.35 5.32
C CYS A 373 -10.25 -6.01 4.93
N ARG A 374 -9.32 -5.22 4.41
CA ARG A 374 -7.94 -5.65 4.14
C ARG A 374 -6.96 -5.11 5.17
N LEU A 375 -6.39 -5.99 6.00
CA LEU A 375 -5.29 -5.65 6.89
C LEU A 375 -3.95 -5.62 6.12
N ASN A 376 -3.59 -4.44 5.60
CA ASN A 376 -2.39 -4.25 4.79
C ASN A 376 -1.11 -4.45 5.58
N ARG A 377 -1.10 -3.96 6.83
CA ARG A 377 0.10 -3.89 7.65
C ARG A 377 -0.21 -4.10 9.12
N LEU A 378 0.69 -4.80 9.80
CA LEU A 378 0.58 -5.22 11.19
C LEU A 378 1.94 -4.97 11.83
N MET A 379 2.30 -3.69 11.96
CA MET A 379 3.58 -3.06 12.33
C MET A 379 4.26 -2.23 11.24
N ARG A 380 4.90 -1.13 11.65
CA ARG A 380 5.72 -0.28 10.79
C ARG A 380 7.17 -0.83 10.69
N ASP A 381 7.82 -0.63 9.55
CA ASP A 381 9.22 -1.04 9.30
C ASP A 381 10.13 0.05 9.88
N ILE A 382 10.07 0.26 11.19
CA ILE A 382 11.03 1.12 11.90
C ILE A 382 12.27 0.27 12.19
N PRO A 383 13.48 0.75 11.85
CA PRO A 383 14.71 0.05 12.21
C PRO A 383 14.80 -0.18 13.72
N ALA A 384 15.03 -1.44 14.12
CA ALA A 384 15.10 -1.83 15.54
C ALA A 384 16.07 -1.00 16.40
N PRO A 385 17.23 -0.52 15.89
CA PRO A 385 18.11 0.36 16.66
C PRO A 385 17.47 1.69 17.09
N ASN A 386 16.44 2.16 16.37
CA ASN A 386 15.75 3.42 16.69
C ASN A 386 14.64 3.24 17.74
N ILE A 387 14.30 1.99 18.09
CA ILE A 387 13.27 1.67 19.08
C ILE A 387 13.96 1.53 20.44
N ILE A 388 13.68 2.46 21.35
CA ILE A 388 14.28 2.49 22.68
C ILE A 388 13.82 1.28 23.50
N ALA A 389 12.50 1.15 23.69
CA ALA A 389 11.85 0.08 24.44
C ALA A 389 10.57 -0.40 23.73
N GLY A 390 10.05 -1.56 24.13
CA GLY A 390 8.91 -2.23 23.50
C GLY A 390 9.33 -3.22 22.40
N VAL A 391 8.40 -3.52 21.49
CA VAL A 391 8.56 -4.61 20.52
C VAL A 391 9.48 -4.23 19.36
N LYS A 392 10.60 -4.96 19.22
CA LYS A 392 11.61 -4.76 18.16
C LYS A 392 11.56 -5.80 17.03
N ARG A 393 10.73 -6.84 17.17
CA ARG A 393 10.62 -7.92 16.16
C ARG A 393 9.96 -7.45 14.88
N SER A 394 10.55 -7.79 13.73
CA SER A 394 10.06 -7.44 12.39
C SER A 394 9.06 -8.45 11.78
N ASN A 395 8.81 -9.57 12.45
CA ASN A 395 8.02 -10.69 11.94
C ASN A 395 6.70 -10.95 12.72
N LEU A 396 6.14 -9.93 13.40
CA LEU A 396 4.92 -10.06 14.21
C LEU A 396 3.75 -10.76 13.50
N ARG A 397 3.57 -10.52 12.21
CA ARG A 397 2.53 -11.18 11.42
C ARG A 397 2.66 -12.71 11.41
N GLN A 398 3.88 -13.23 11.33
CA GLN A 398 4.12 -14.67 11.34
C GLN A 398 3.82 -15.25 12.73
N VAL A 399 4.27 -14.57 13.79
CA VAL A 399 4.02 -14.97 15.18
C VAL A 399 2.52 -15.08 15.45
N ILE A 400 1.75 -14.05 15.08
CA ILE A 400 0.30 -14.01 15.27
C ILE A 400 -0.41 -15.09 14.45
N GLN A 401 0.06 -15.37 13.23
CA GLN A 401 -0.48 -16.46 12.41
C GLN A 401 -0.25 -17.83 13.04
N GLN A 402 0.92 -18.06 13.63
CA GLN A 402 1.24 -19.30 14.33
C GLN A 402 0.37 -19.46 15.58
N ARG A 403 0.17 -18.40 16.38
CA ARG A 403 -0.67 -18.45 17.58
C ARG A 403 -2.14 -18.72 17.23
N LEU A 404 -2.69 -18.08 16.20
CA LEU A 404 -4.03 -18.40 15.69
C LEU A 404 -4.16 -19.86 15.24
N ALA A 405 -3.15 -20.39 14.53
CA ALA A 405 -3.18 -21.78 14.08
C ALA A 405 -3.15 -22.78 15.25
N GLN A 406 -2.42 -22.48 16.31
CA GLN A 406 -2.36 -23.31 17.53
C GLN A 406 -3.70 -23.39 18.26
N THR A 407 -4.53 -22.35 18.17
CA THR A 407 -5.87 -22.31 18.78
C THR A 407 -6.98 -22.74 17.83
N GLY A 408 -6.65 -23.23 16.63
CA GLY A 408 -7.63 -23.62 15.61
C GLY A 408 -8.40 -22.43 15.00
N GLN A 409 -7.92 -21.21 15.22
CA GLN A 409 -8.54 -19.97 14.74
C GLN A 409 -7.90 -19.49 13.44
N ALA A 410 -8.66 -18.73 12.65
CA ALA A 410 -8.17 -18.13 11.42
C ALA A 410 -8.78 -16.76 11.19
N CYS A 411 -7.93 -15.79 10.85
CA CYS A 411 -8.35 -14.46 10.47
C CYS A 411 -8.97 -14.46 9.07
N ARG A 412 -10.16 -13.87 8.92
CA ARG A 412 -10.94 -13.88 7.68
C ARG A 412 -10.83 -12.58 6.84
N CYS A 413 -9.91 -11.68 7.19
CA CYS A 413 -9.68 -10.47 6.39
C CYS A 413 -9.23 -10.80 4.96
N ILE A 414 -9.39 -9.86 4.02
CA ILE A 414 -9.04 -10.05 2.60
C ILE A 414 -7.62 -10.59 2.43
N ARG A 415 -6.63 -10.00 3.11
CA ARG A 415 -5.21 -10.38 2.97
C ARG A 415 -4.91 -11.83 3.38
N CYS A 416 -5.68 -12.38 4.31
CA CYS A 416 -5.54 -13.77 4.74
C CYS A 416 -6.18 -14.75 3.76
N ARG A 417 -7.12 -14.29 2.93
CA ARG A 417 -7.88 -15.11 1.97
C ARG A 417 -7.44 -14.95 0.52
N GLU A 418 -6.54 -14.03 0.16
CA GLU A 418 -6.09 -13.86 -1.23
C GLU A 418 -5.59 -15.21 -1.83
N ILE A 419 -6.01 -15.54 -3.06
CA ILE A 419 -5.67 -16.80 -3.74
C ILE A 419 -4.16 -17.00 -3.97
N ARG A 420 -3.38 -15.91 -3.94
CA ARG A 420 -1.90 -15.89 -4.05
C ARG A 420 -1.32 -16.64 -5.26
N GLY A 421 -2.01 -16.58 -6.39
CA GLY A 421 -1.54 -17.19 -7.64
C GLY A 421 -1.71 -18.71 -7.71
N ARG A 422 -2.50 -19.32 -6.80
CA ARG A 422 -2.94 -20.71 -6.98
C ARG A 422 -3.83 -20.80 -8.22
N PRO A 423 -3.72 -21.86 -9.03
CA PRO A 423 -4.63 -22.09 -10.14
C PRO A 423 -6.05 -22.28 -9.62
N VAL A 424 -7.04 -21.74 -10.34
CA VAL A 424 -8.45 -21.88 -9.98
C VAL A 424 -9.25 -22.14 -11.25
N ASP A 425 -10.20 -23.07 -11.15
CA ASP A 425 -11.22 -23.25 -12.16
C ASP A 425 -12.32 -22.18 -12.02
N SER A 426 -12.56 -21.43 -13.09
CA SER A 426 -13.60 -20.39 -13.13
C SER A 426 -15.02 -20.92 -12.87
N ALA A 427 -15.28 -22.20 -13.15
CA ALA A 427 -16.58 -22.83 -13.02
C ALA A 427 -16.92 -23.20 -11.57
N SER A 428 -15.92 -23.40 -10.71
CA SER A 428 -16.09 -23.76 -9.29
C SER A 428 -16.10 -22.55 -8.35
N LEU A 429 -16.11 -21.33 -8.91
CA LEU A 429 -16.11 -20.10 -8.10
C LEU A 429 -17.46 -19.88 -7.42
N VAL A 430 -17.41 -19.70 -6.11
CA VAL A 430 -18.57 -19.35 -5.27
C VAL A 430 -18.70 -17.83 -5.23
N SER A 431 -19.86 -17.31 -5.64
CA SER A 431 -20.22 -15.90 -5.45
C SER A 431 -20.63 -15.67 -4.00
N GLN A 432 -20.13 -14.60 -3.39
CA GLN A 432 -20.40 -14.20 -2.02
C GLN A 432 -20.73 -12.71 -1.99
N ARG A 433 -21.68 -12.35 -1.13
CA ARG A 433 -22.10 -10.96 -0.89
C ARG A 433 -22.16 -10.71 0.60
N ILE A 434 -21.55 -9.60 1.04
CA ILE A 434 -21.63 -9.11 2.42
C ILE A 434 -22.17 -7.69 2.37
N ASP A 435 -23.32 -7.49 2.99
CA ASP A 435 -23.98 -6.19 3.08
C ASP A 435 -23.73 -5.58 4.45
N TYR A 436 -23.49 -4.28 4.49
CA TYR A 436 -23.38 -3.55 5.75
C TYR A 436 -23.75 -2.09 5.56
N ASP A 437 -24.49 -1.54 6.51
CA ASP A 437 -24.83 -0.13 6.52
C ASP A 437 -23.63 0.72 6.96
N THR A 438 -23.62 1.99 6.58
CA THR A 438 -22.73 2.99 7.13
C THR A 438 -23.53 4.21 7.56
N GLY A 439 -22.88 5.21 8.13
CA GLY A 439 -23.54 6.48 8.46
C GLY A 439 -24.04 7.29 7.26
N ALA A 440 -23.75 6.89 6.02
CA ALA A 440 -24.14 7.65 4.83
C ALA A 440 -24.48 6.81 3.58
N THR A 441 -24.19 5.51 3.59
CA THR A 441 -24.33 4.61 2.44
C THR A 441 -24.74 3.21 2.89
N LYS A 442 -25.37 2.44 2.00
CA LYS A 442 -25.46 0.98 2.11
C LYS A 442 -24.33 0.38 1.26
N GLU A 443 -23.47 -0.43 1.86
CA GLU A 443 -22.32 -1.03 1.17
C GLU A 443 -22.56 -2.50 0.88
N HIS A 444 -22.14 -2.92 -0.31
CA HIS A 444 -22.18 -4.29 -0.81
C HIS A 444 -20.77 -4.72 -1.19
N PHE A 445 -20.20 -5.64 -0.42
CA PHE A 445 -18.95 -6.30 -0.76
C PHE A 445 -19.26 -7.58 -1.53
N LEU A 446 -19.11 -7.53 -2.86
CA LEU A 446 -19.30 -8.66 -3.77
C LEU A 446 -17.97 -9.36 -3.97
N SER A 447 -17.93 -10.68 -3.96
CA SER A 447 -16.68 -11.42 -4.19
C SER A 447 -16.90 -12.78 -4.81
N TYR A 448 -15.89 -13.24 -5.54
CA TYR A 448 -15.77 -14.62 -5.99
C TYR A 448 -14.61 -15.28 -5.24
N ALA A 449 -14.89 -16.44 -4.64
CA ALA A 449 -13.93 -17.22 -3.89
C ALA A 449 -13.94 -18.70 -4.33
N THR A 450 -12.89 -19.43 -4.00
CA THR A 450 -12.88 -20.90 -4.09
C THR A 450 -13.78 -21.50 -3.01
N GLU A 451 -14.08 -22.80 -3.10
CA GLU A 451 -14.84 -23.53 -2.07
C GLU A 451 -14.16 -23.48 -0.69
N GLU A 452 -12.83 -23.41 -0.65
CA GLU A 452 -12.04 -23.23 0.59
C GLU A 452 -12.01 -21.79 1.10
N GLY A 453 -12.74 -20.88 0.44
CA GLY A 453 -12.88 -19.48 0.84
C GLY A 453 -11.71 -18.57 0.41
N LEU A 454 -10.89 -18.99 -0.56
CA LEU A 454 -9.81 -18.15 -1.10
C LEU A 454 -10.35 -17.15 -2.12
N LEU A 455 -10.13 -15.87 -1.89
CA LEU A 455 -10.59 -14.77 -2.73
C LEU A 455 -9.84 -14.72 -4.06
N VAL A 456 -10.60 -14.80 -5.15
CA VAL A 456 -10.14 -14.63 -6.54
C VAL A 456 -10.40 -13.22 -7.04
N GLY A 457 -11.50 -12.60 -6.64
CA GLY A 457 -11.76 -11.20 -6.92
C GLY A 457 -12.89 -10.64 -6.07
N PHE A 458 -12.97 -9.32 -5.97
CA PHE A 458 -14.03 -8.63 -5.25
C PHE A 458 -14.34 -7.26 -5.85
N LEU A 459 -15.52 -6.75 -5.51
CA LEU A 459 -16.00 -5.43 -5.85
C LEU A 459 -16.65 -4.77 -4.63
N ARG A 460 -16.40 -3.48 -4.44
CA ARG A 460 -17.07 -2.64 -3.44
C ARG A 460 -18.10 -1.77 -4.12
N LEU A 461 -19.37 -2.09 -3.96
CA LEU A 461 -20.50 -1.28 -4.42
C LEU A 461 -21.05 -0.50 -3.23
N SER A 462 -21.29 0.79 -3.44
CA SER A 462 -21.81 1.71 -2.45
C SER A 462 -23.05 2.39 -2.99
N LEU A 463 -24.09 2.46 -2.16
CA LEU A 463 -25.37 3.08 -2.48
C LEU A 463 -25.57 4.30 -1.55
N PRO A 464 -25.25 5.52 -2.03
CA PRO A 464 -25.36 6.74 -1.23
C PRO A 464 -26.79 7.07 -0.76
N GLN A 465 -26.98 7.27 0.54
CA GLN A 465 -28.26 7.68 1.14
C GLN A 465 -28.29 9.18 1.51
N MET A 466 -27.22 9.89 1.16
CA MET A 466 -27.04 11.32 1.38
C MET A 466 -26.42 11.94 0.13
N SER A 467 -26.60 13.24 -0.07
CA SER A 467 -25.97 13.95 -1.17
C SER A 467 -24.44 13.88 -1.09
N PRO A 468 -23.76 13.51 -2.18
CA PRO A 468 -22.30 13.45 -2.23
C PRO A 468 -21.67 14.84 -2.25
N PRO A 469 -20.41 14.99 -1.79
CA PRO A 469 -19.70 16.27 -1.85
C PRO A 469 -19.27 16.66 -3.28
N VAL A 470 -19.37 15.74 -4.24
CA VAL A 470 -19.06 15.98 -5.65
C VAL A 470 -20.36 15.94 -6.45
N ALA A 471 -20.73 17.07 -7.05
CA ALA A 471 -22.03 17.24 -7.72
C ALA A 471 -22.29 16.22 -8.84
N GLU A 472 -21.25 15.80 -9.58
CA GLU A 472 -21.40 14.83 -10.68
C GLU A 472 -21.86 13.44 -10.23
N LEU A 473 -21.78 13.13 -8.93
CA LEU A 473 -22.17 11.84 -8.35
C LEU A 473 -23.62 11.81 -7.87
N GLU A 474 -24.35 12.93 -7.91
CA GLU A 474 -25.75 12.98 -7.46
C GLU A 474 -26.59 11.92 -8.19
N GLY A 475 -27.37 11.14 -7.43
CA GLY A 475 -28.20 10.05 -7.97
C GLY A 475 -27.44 8.82 -8.52
N HIS A 476 -26.13 8.70 -8.31
CA HIS A 476 -25.35 7.54 -8.75
C HIS A 476 -25.11 6.52 -7.64
N ALA A 477 -25.23 5.24 -7.97
CA ALA A 477 -24.52 4.19 -7.24
C ALA A 477 -23.02 4.26 -7.54
N LEU A 478 -22.16 3.79 -6.64
CA LEU A 478 -20.71 3.94 -6.76
C LEU A 478 -19.99 2.59 -6.71
N ILE A 479 -19.19 2.28 -7.74
CA ILE A 479 -18.17 1.23 -7.67
C ILE A 479 -16.88 1.87 -7.12
N ARG A 480 -16.57 1.54 -5.87
CA ARG A 480 -15.42 2.09 -5.11
C ARG A 480 -14.13 1.31 -5.35
N GLU A 481 -14.26 0.03 -5.70
CA GLU A 481 -13.12 -0.83 -6.01
C GLU A 481 -13.56 -2.02 -6.86
N VAL A 482 -12.78 -2.37 -7.87
CA VAL A 482 -12.78 -3.70 -8.48
C VAL A 482 -11.36 -4.25 -8.37
N HIS A 483 -11.22 -5.43 -7.79
CA HIS A 483 -9.92 -6.08 -7.65
C HIS A 483 -10.02 -7.54 -8.02
N VAL A 484 -9.23 -7.97 -9.01
CA VAL A 484 -9.14 -9.37 -9.43
C VAL A 484 -7.70 -9.83 -9.22
N TYR A 485 -7.52 -10.87 -8.41
CA TYR A 485 -6.23 -11.51 -8.20
C TYR A 485 -5.92 -12.39 -9.39
N GLY A 486 -5.20 -11.85 -10.37
CA GLY A 486 -4.68 -12.63 -11.48
C GLY A 486 -3.33 -13.29 -11.12
N PRO A 487 -2.94 -14.39 -11.81
CA PRO A 487 -1.53 -14.67 -11.96
C PRO A 487 -0.86 -13.43 -12.56
N ALA A 488 0.26 -13.00 -12.00
CA ALA A 488 1.04 -11.87 -12.50
C ALA A 488 1.59 -12.19 -13.91
N LEU A 489 0.75 -12.08 -14.93
CA LEU A 489 1.11 -12.29 -16.32
C LEU A 489 1.51 -10.95 -16.93
N GLN A 490 2.72 -10.92 -17.48
CA GLN A 490 3.19 -9.83 -18.33
C GLN A 490 2.27 -9.72 -19.55
N LEU A 491 1.92 -8.50 -19.93
CA LEU A 491 1.33 -8.20 -21.25
C LEU A 491 2.27 -8.77 -22.33
N GLY A 492 1.91 -9.91 -22.94
CA GLY A 492 2.67 -10.51 -24.05
C GLY A 492 3.02 -12.00 -23.94
N ALA A 493 2.75 -12.69 -22.82
CA ALA A 493 2.92 -14.14 -22.76
C ALA A 493 1.71 -14.88 -23.38
N GLN A 494 1.98 -15.90 -24.20
CA GLN A 494 1.03 -16.67 -25.02
C GLN A 494 -0.35 -16.92 -24.40
N GLN A 495 -1.37 -16.69 -25.22
CA GLN A 495 -2.80 -16.64 -24.91
C GLN A 495 -3.44 -17.96 -24.42
N GLU A 496 -2.75 -19.09 -24.43
CA GLU A 496 -3.40 -20.41 -24.24
C GLU A 496 -3.72 -20.76 -22.77
N LYS A 497 -3.07 -20.14 -21.78
CA LYS A 497 -3.41 -20.33 -20.33
C LYS A 497 -4.26 -19.18 -19.75
N VAL A 498 -4.71 -18.26 -20.60
CA VAL A 498 -5.42 -17.04 -20.19
C VAL A 498 -6.88 -17.33 -19.83
N ALA A 499 -7.48 -18.41 -20.34
CA ALA A 499 -8.92 -18.67 -20.30
C ALA A 499 -9.58 -18.82 -18.91
N GLN A 500 -8.83 -19.07 -17.81
CA GLN A 500 -9.44 -19.44 -16.52
C GLN A 500 -9.79 -18.27 -15.58
N HIS A 501 -9.39 -17.02 -15.87
CA HIS A 501 -9.81 -15.84 -15.07
C HIS A 501 -10.51 -14.75 -15.88
N ILE A 502 -10.70 -14.97 -17.18
CA ILE A 502 -11.40 -14.06 -18.10
C ILE A 502 -12.86 -13.98 -17.64
N GLY A 503 -13.26 -12.83 -17.10
CA GLY A 503 -14.67 -12.52 -16.82
C GLY A 503 -15.04 -12.35 -15.35
N VAL A 504 -14.17 -12.60 -14.36
CA VAL A 504 -14.52 -12.32 -12.94
C VAL A 504 -14.83 -10.83 -12.74
N GLY A 505 -13.98 -9.93 -13.25
CA GLY A 505 -14.23 -8.48 -13.17
C GLY A 505 -15.51 -8.05 -13.87
N THR A 506 -15.76 -8.58 -15.08
CA THR A 506 -16.99 -8.31 -15.85
C THR A 506 -18.25 -8.81 -15.13
N ARG A 507 -18.21 -10.02 -14.55
CA ARG A 507 -19.30 -10.55 -13.73
C ARG A 507 -19.57 -9.69 -12.51
N LEU A 508 -18.53 -9.27 -11.78
CA LEU A 508 -18.66 -8.36 -10.64
C LEU A 508 -19.32 -7.03 -11.03
N ILE A 509 -18.91 -6.41 -12.15
CA ILE A 509 -19.52 -5.17 -12.65
C ILE A 509 -20.99 -5.39 -13.04
N SER A 510 -21.30 -6.52 -13.69
CA SER A 510 -22.67 -6.90 -14.04
C SER A 510 -23.56 -7.06 -12.81
N ASP A 511 -23.06 -7.75 -11.77
CA ASP A 511 -23.76 -7.90 -10.51
C ASP A 511 -23.96 -6.56 -9.80
N ALA A 512 -22.96 -5.68 -9.83
CA ALA A 512 -23.06 -4.35 -9.25
C ALA A 512 -24.14 -3.50 -9.93
N ARG A 513 -24.19 -3.52 -11.26
CA ARG A 513 -25.23 -2.87 -12.07
C ARG A 513 -26.63 -3.38 -11.73
N ARG A 514 -26.78 -4.71 -11.65
CA ARG A 514 -28.05 -5.36 -11.30
C ARG A 514 -28.53 -4.93 -9.91
N ILE A 515 -27.66 -5.00 -8.90
CA ILE A 515 -27.99 -4.61 -7.52
C ILE A 515 -28.34 -3.13 -7.43
N ALA A 516 -27.55 -2.25 -8.07
CA ALA A 516 -27.83 -0.82 -8.08
C ALA A 516 -29.22 -0.52 -8.68
N ARG A 517 -29.60 -1.20 -9.77
CA ARG A 517 -30.93 -1.06 -10.38
C ARG A 517 -32.04 -1.58 -9.48
N GLU A 518 -31.86 -2.74 -8.85
CA GLU A 518 -32.83 -3.31 -7.89
C GLU A 518 -33.08 -2.36 -6.70
N GLU A 519 -32.09 -1.55 -6.32
CA GLU A 519 -32.18 -0.56 -5.25
C GLU A 519 -32.58 0.85 -5.77
N GLY A 520 -32.98 0.97 -7.03
CA GLY A 520 -33.57 2.19 -7.60
C GLY A 520 -32.59 3.18 -8.23
N TYR A 521 -31.32 2.80 -8.41
CA TYR A 521 -30.34 3.66 -9.10
C TYR A 521 -30.35 3.39 -10.61
N GLU A 522 -30.61 4.43 -11.40
CA GLU A 522 -30.53 4.38 -12.87
C GLU A 522 -29.09 4.56 -13.38
N ARG A 523 -28.24 5.20 -12.58
CA ARG A 523 -26.88 5.59 -12.93
C ARG A 523 -25.87 5.00 -11.96
N ILE A 524 -24.69 4.69 -12.47
CA ILE A 524 -23.59 4.13 -11.71
C ILE A 524 -22.26 4.77 -12.13
N ALA A 525 -21.46 5.16 -11.17
CA ALA A 525 -20.14 5.76 -11.38
C ALA A 525 -19.03 4.91 -10.77
N VAL A 526 -17.82 5.07 -11.30
CA VAL A 526 -16.63 4.36 -10.85
C VAL A 526 -15.52 5.36 -10.55
N ILE A 527 -14.89 5.20 -9.39
CA ILE A 527 -13.66 5.94 -9.03
C ILE A 527 -12.42 5.35 -9.74
N ALA A 528 -12.44 5.37 -11.07
CA ALA A 528 -11.36 4.81 -11.86
C ALA A 528 -10.05 5.56 -11.62
N ALA A 529 -8.97 4.80 -11.38
CA ALA A 529 -7.62 5.33 -11.52
C ALA A 529 -7.35 5.63 -12.99
N VAL A 530 -6.47 6.59 -13.26
CA VAL A 530 -6.13 7.07 -14.61
C VAL A 530 -5.84 5.91 -15.56
N GLY A 531 -4.90 5.03 -15.19
CA GLY A 531 -4.49 3.87 -15.99
C GLY A 531 -5.55 2.77 -16.15
N THR A 532 -6.70 2.88 -15.45
CA THR A 532 -7.83 1.93 -15.53
C THR A 532 -9.04 2.49 -16.27
N ARG A 533 -9.07 3.78 -16.63
CA ARG A 533 -10.19 4.39 -17.39
C ARG A 533 -10.52 3.60 -18.67
N PRO A 534 -9.55 3.17 -19.51
CA PRO A 534 -9.86 2.41 -20.72
C PRO A 534 -10.56 1.06 -20.45
N TYR A 535 -10.27 0.42 -19.30
CA TYR A 535 -10.94 -0.83 -18.91
C TYR A 535 -12.44 -0.59 -18.68
N TYR A 536 -12.81 0.50 -18.01
CA TYR A 536 -14.21 0.86 -17.78
C TYR A 536 -14.89 1.39 -19.05
N SER A 537 -14.17 2.08 -19.93
CA SER A 537 -14.68 2.45 -21.26
C SER A 537 -15.11 1.22 -22.06
N GLY A 538 -14.31 0.15 -22.03
CA GLY A 538 -14.69 -1.14 -22.64
C GLY A 538 -15.91 -1.81 -22.00
N HIS A 539 -16.36 -1.36 -20.83
CA HIS A 539 -17.58 -1.84 -20.15
C HIS A 539 -18.75 -0.84 -20.26
N GLY A 540 -18.66 0.14 -21.17
CA GLY A 540 -19.73 1.11 -21.43
C GLY A 540 -19.80 2.27 -20.44
N PHE A 541 -18.70 2.60 -19.75
CA PHE A 541 -18.61 3.82 -18.96
C PHE A 541 -17.93 4.94 -19.77
N ALA A 542 -18.41 6.17 -19.64
CA ALA A 542 -17.80 7.36 -20.21
C ALA A 542 -17.16 8.21 -19.11
N LEU A 543 -16.06 8.91 -19.43
CA LEU A 543 -15.44 9.84 -18.49
C LEU A 543 -16.31 11.11 -18.39
N GLY A 544 -16.77 11.42 -17.17
CA GLY A 544 -17.39 12.69 -16.79
C GLY A 544 -16.35 13.76 -16.46
N GLU A 545 -16.63 14.63 -15.49
CA GLU A 545 -15.62 15.60 -15.02
C GLU A 545 -14.48 14.87 -14.31
N LEU A 546 -14.82 13.99 -13.34
CA LEU A 546 -13.81 13.28 -12.55
C LEU A 546 -14.04 11.76 -12.45
N TYR A 547 -15.23 11.23 -12.77
CA TYR A 547 -15.53 9.79 -12.63
C TYR A 547 -15.88 9.14 -13.97
N MET A 548 -15.73 7.82 -14.05
CA MET A 548 -16.27 7.04 -15.16
C MET A 548 -17.75 6.74 -14.84
N ALA A 549 -18.68 7.31 -15.58
CA ALA A 549 -20.12 7.17 -15.36
C ALA A 549 -20.79 6.34 -16.45
N GLY A 550 -21.87 5.65 -16.10
CA GLY A 550 -22.69 4.88 -17.04
C GLY A 550 -24.07 4.61 -16.45
N PHE A 551 -24.86 3.83 -17.19
CA PHE A 551 -26.17 3.38 -16.73
C PHE A 551 -26.08 2.03 -16.02
N THR A 552 -27.04 1.77 -15.13
CA THR A 552 -27.20 0.46 -14.50
C THR A 552 -27.79 -0.56 -15.47
N GLU A 553 -28.56 -0.10 -16.46
CA GLU A 553 -28.93 -0.92 -17.60
C GLU A 553 -27.75 -1.04 -18.59
N PRO A 554 -27.46 -2.25 -19.10
CA PRO A 554 -26.51 -2.38 -20.20
C PRO A 554 -27.07 -1.63 -21.41
N THR A 555 -26.35 -0.62 -21.91
CA THR A 555 -26.62 -0.06 -23.23
C THR A 555 -26.43 -1.18 -24.25
N SER A 556 -27.50 -1.56 -24.96
CA SER A 556 -27.40 -2.46 -26.11
C SER A 556 -26.40 -1.84 -27.10
N ALA A 557 -25.25 -2.50 -27.24
CA ALA A 557 -24.23 -2.14 -28.21
C ALA A 557 -24.70 -2.43 -29.64
#